data_AF-A0A1F4HCC7-F1
#
_entry.id   AF-A0A1F4HCC7-F1
#
_cell.length_a   1.000
_cell.length_b   1.000
_cell.length_c   1.000
_cell.angle_alpha   90.00
_cell.angle_beta   90.00
_cell.angle_gamma   90.00
#
_symmetry.space_group_name_H-M   'P 1'
#
loop_
_entity.id
_entity.type
_entity.pdbx_description
1 polymer ?
#
loop_
_entity_poly.entity_id
_entity_poly.type
_entity_poly.pdbx_seq_one_letter_code
_entity_poly.pdbx_strand_id
1 'polypeptide(L)'
;MTKAIMVDAAEEVVCPQCSHAFPLSEGISRQTIERYADEFERSLARRRKELEADLAAEAKRRAERDAAQSVAALKEQLAAAEARAKASHAQLDKAREEAKAAAKEQFETELRAAREALAAKESSLSNVRNAELELRRQLRELSETKNWQAAWVQKLKDDQQSIGAEIAVLVSSAMPKDAREPFVREADVWVTRLAAARPLAEALRIKDAQAAATLLHTINMGSKRIAIFSVPK
;
A
#
# COMPACT_ATOMS: atom_id res chain seq x y z
N MET A 1 -62.25 -61.43 -53.99
CA MET A 1 -61.09 -61.73 -53.12
C MET A 1 -60.37 -62.94 -53.72
N THR A 2 -59.31 -62.69 -54.49
CA THR A 2 -58.48 -63.75 -55.08
C THR A 2 -57.53 -64.25 -53.99
N LYS A 3 -57.71 -65.50 -53.56
CA LYS A 3 -56.78 -66.14 -52.61
C LYS A 3 -55.58 -66.67 -53.41
N ALA A 4 -54.42 -66.07 -53.22
CA ALA A 4 -53.17 -66.65 -53.67
C ALA A 4 -52.81 -67.81 -52.74
N ILE A 5 -52.51 -68.97 -53.31
CA ILE A 5 -52.10 -70.17 -52.57
C ILE A 5 -50.67 -70.45 -53.02
N MET A 6 -49.73 -70.54 -52.06
CA MET A 6 -48.40 -71.06 -52.36
C MET A 6 -48.47 -72.59 -52.29
N VAL A 7 -48.19 -73.24 -53.42
CA VAL A 7 -48.24 -74.69 -53.58
C VAL A 7 -46.88 -75.13 -54.08
N ASP A 8 -46.38 -76.26 -53.60
CA ASP A 8 -45.11 -76.79 -54.07
C ASP A 8 -45.25 -77.29 -55.52
N ALA A 9 -44.24 -77.06 -56.34
CA ALA A 9 -44.26 -77.45 -57.76
C ALA A 9 -44.32 -78.98 -57.94
N ALA A 10 -43.82 -79.73 -56.96
CA ALA A 10 -43.82 -81.19 -56.93
C ALA A 10 -45.10 -81.81 -56.35
N GLU A 11 -46.08 -81.00 -55.95
CA GLU A 11 -47.31 -81.51 -55.34
C GLU A 11 -48.17 -82.25 -56.37
N GLU A 12 -48.52 -83.51 -56.08
CA GLU A 12 -49.29 -84.36 -56.98
C GLU A 12 -50.77 -83.99 -56.95
N VAL A 13 -51.35 -83.76 -58.12
CA VAL A 13 -52.78 -83.45 -58.27
C VAL A 13 -53.46 -84.50 -59.14
N VAL A 14 -54.69 -84.85 -58.79
CA VAL A 14 -55.48 -85.87 -59.50
C VAL A 14 -56.39 -85.21 -60.53
N CYS A 15 -56.36 -85.71 -61.76
CA CYS A 15 -57.28 -85.24 -62.81
C CYS A 15 -58.73 -85.63 -62.49
N PRO A 16 -59.69 -84.68 -62.42
CA PRO A 16 -61.08 -84.96 -62.10
C PRO A 16 -61.84 -85.74 -63.20
N GLN A 17 -61.26 -85.86 -64.40
CA GLN A 17 -61.90 -86.53 -65.55
C GLN A 17 -61.40 -87.96 -65.79
N CYS A 18 -60.17 -88.30 -65.36
CA CYS A 18 -59.57 -89.62 -65.62
C CYS A 18 -58.80 -90.24 -64.43
N SER A 19 -58.80 -89.62 -63.25
CA SER A 19 -58.17 -90.11 -62.01
C SER A 19 -56.65 -90.39 -62.07
N HIS A 20 -55.96 -89.94 -63.11
CA HIS A 20 -54.50 -89.99 -63.18
C HIS A 20 -53.88 -88.93 -62.26
N ALA A 21 -52.86 -89.32 -61.48
CA ALA A 21 -52.07 -88.42 -60.65
C ALA A 21 -50.85 -87.92 -61.45
N PHE A 22 -50.62 -86.61 -61.46
CA PHE A 22 -49.48 -85.99 -62.14
C PHE A 22 -48.96 -84.80 -61.32
N PRO A 23 -47.68 -84.40 -61.48
CA PRO A 23 -47.13 -83.23 -60.79
C PRO A 23 -47.82 -81.95 -61.24
N LEU A 24 -48.14 -81.05 -60.31
CA LEU A 24 -48.81 -79.78 -60.62
C LEU A 24 -48.10 -78.96 -61.71
N SER A 25 -46.76 -79.03 -61.77
CA SER A 25 -45.94 -78.38 -62.80
C SER A 25 -46.22 -78.86 -64.24
N GLU A 26 -46.68 -80.09 -64.42
CA GLU A 26 -46.99 -80.67 -65.74
C GLU A 26 -48.42 -80.34 -66.20
N GLY A 27 -49.34 -80.07 -65.27
CA GLY A 27 -50.73 -79.75 -65.57
C GLY A 27 -51.02 -78.27 -65.85
N ILE A 28 -50.04 -77.38 -65.64
CA ILE A 28 -50.17 -75.94 -65.89
C ILE A 28 -49.25 -75.55 -67.03
N SER A 29 -49.74 -74.74 -67.98
CA SER A 29 -48.90 -74.28 -69.09
C SER A 29 -47.74 -73.40 -68.60
N ARG A 30 -46.56 -73.57 -69.23
CA ARG A 30 -45.35 -72.77 -68.94
C ARG A 30 -45.60 -71.26 -69.00
N GLN A 31 -46.41 -70.80 -69.96
CA GLN A 31 -46.80 -69.37 -70.10
C GLN A 31 -47.59 -68.86 -68.89
N THR A 32 -48.39 -69.72 -68.25
CA THR A 32 -49.16 -69.35 -67.05
C THR A 32 -48.25 -69.23 -65.84
N ILE A 33 -47.28 -70.13 -65.70
CA ILE A 33 -46.26 -70.09 -64.63
C ILE A 33 -45.42 -68.81 -64.75
N GLU A 34 -44.91 -68.50 -65.93
CA GLU A 34 -44.09 -67.30 -66.19
C GLU A 34 -44.89 -66.01 -65.91
N ARG A 35 -46.15 -65.91 -66.34
CA ARG A 35 -47.00 -64.75 -66.05
C ARG A 35 -47.21 -64.54 -64.55
N TYR A 36 -47.53 -65.60 -63.81
CA TYR A 36 -47.75 -65.49 -62.36
C TYR A 36 -46.46 -65.22 -61.58
N ALA A 37 -45.32 -65.76 -62.03
CA ALA A 37 -44.01 -65.44 -61.48
C ALA A 37 -43.69 -63.95 -61.65
N ASP A 38 -43.87 -63.41 -62.86
CA ASP A 38 -43.67 -61.98 -63.15
C ASP A 38 -44.61 -61.08 -62.31
N GLU A 39 -45.89 -61.45 -62.19
CA GLU A 39 -46.85 -60.72 -61.35
C GLU A 39 -46.44 -60.73 -59.87
N PHE A 40 -45.93 -61.85 -59.38
CA PHE A 40 -45.46 -62.01 -58.01
C PHE A 40 -44.18 -61.19 -57.75
N GLU A 41 -43.20 -61.25 -58.65
CA GLU A 41 -41.98 -60.46 -58.56
C GLU A 41 -42.28 -58.95 -58.57
N ARG A 42 -43.20 -58.50 -59.44
CA ARG A 42 -43.67 -57.10 -59.46
C ARG A 42 -44.35 -56.71 -58.15
N SER A 43 -45.16 -57.60 -57.57
CA SER A 43 -45.84 -57.38 -56.30
C SER A 43 -44.84 -57.28 -55.14
N LEU A 44 -43.83 -58.15 -55.09
CA LEU A 44 -42.76 -58.10 -54.10
C LEU A 44 -41.89 -56.85 -54.26
N ALA A 45 -41.51 -56.49 -55.49
CA ALA A 45 -40.74 -55.27 -55.75
C ALA A 45 -41.51 -54.02 -55.33
N ARG A 46 -42.82 -53.97 -55.59
CA ARG A 46 -43.71 -52.89 -55.16
C ARG A 46 -43.78 -52.81 -53.64
N ARG A 47 -44.07 -53.92 -52.95
CA ARG A 47 -44.14 -53.98 -51.48
C ARG A 47 -42.80 -53.63 -50.83
N ARG A 48 -41.68 -54.07 -51.40
CA ARG A 48 -40.34 -53.71 -50.92
C ARG A 48 -40.12 -52.20 -51.02
N LYS A 49 -40.45 -51.60 -52.16
CA LYS A 49 -40.32 -50.15 -52.37
C LYS A 49 -41.25 -49.34 -51.44
N GLU A 50 -42.48 -49.79 -51.25
CA GLU A 50 -43.43 -49.19 -50.29
C GLU A 50 -42.87 -49.25 -48.87
N LEU A 51 -42.37 -50.42 -48.43
CA LEU A 51 -41.78 -50.60 -47.10
C LEU A 51 -40.51 -49.75 -46.91
N GLU A 52 -39.61 -49.70 -47.91
CA GLU A 52 -38.42 -48.85 -47.89
C GLU A 52 -38.79 -47.36 -47.76
N ALA A 53 -39.81 -46.91 -48.48
CA ALA A 53 -40.30 -45.53 -48.41
C ALA A 53 -40.92 -45.20 -47.04
N ASP A 54 -41.70 -46.12 -46.47
CA ASP A 54 -42.30 -45.97 -45.15
C ASP A 54 -41.25 -45.91 -44.05
N LEU A 55 -40.27 -46.82 -44.07
CA LEU A 55 -39.14 -46.82 -43.13
C LEU A 55 -38.30 -45.55 -43.25
N ALA A 56 -38.02 -45.09 -44.48
CA ALA A 56 -37.29 -43.84 -44.69
C ALA A 56 -38.08 -42.62 -44.17
N ALA A 57 -39.39 -42.58 -44.39
CA ALA A 57 -40.25 -41.51 -43.89
C ALA A 57 -40.35 -41.52 -42.37
N GLU A 58 -40.43 -42.70 -41.74
CA GLU A 58 -40.40 -42.85 -40.28
C GLU A 58 -39.05 -42.43 -39.68
N ALA A 59 -37.94 -42.88 -40.27
CA ALA A 59 -36.59 -42.50 -39.82
C ALA A 59 -36.40 -40.98 -39.90
N LYS A 60 -36.84 -40.34 -41.00
CA LYS A 60 -36.81 -38.89 -41.15
C LYS A 60 -37.66 -38.19 -40.09
N ARG A 61 -38.90 -38.63 -39.86
CA ARG A 61 -39.78 -38.06 -38.83
C ARG A 61 -39.19 -38.18 -37.42
N ARG A 62 -38.54 -39.31 -37.10
CA ARG A 62 -37.86 -39.51 -35.81
C ARG A 62 -36.67 -38.55 -35.67
N ALA A 63 -35.80 -38.50 -36.68
CA ALA A 63 -34.65 -37.59 -36.68
C ALA A 63 -35.07 -36.11 -36.55
N GLU A 64 -36.12 -35.68 -37.25
CA GLU A 64 -36.66 -34.33 -37.13
C GLU A 64 -37.22 -34.04 -35.73
N ARG A 65 -37.91 -35.01 -35.11
CA ARG A 65 -38.40 -34.88 -33.73
C ARG A 65 -37.26 -34.80 -32.72
N ASP A 66 -36.27 -35.68 -32.83
CA ASP A 66 -35.12 -35.73 -31.92
C ASP A 66 -34.28 -34.46 -32.05
N ALA A 67 -34.08 -33.96 -33.28
CA ALA A 67 -33.44 -32.68 -33.54
C ALA A 67 -34.26 -31.51 -32.97
N ALA A 68 -35.57 -31.49 -33.15
CA ALA A 68 -36.44 -30.45 -32.60
C ALA A 68 -36.41 -30.43 -31.06
N GLN A 69 -36.43 -31.61 -30.42
CA GLN A 69 -36.29 -31.74 -28.97
C GLN A 69 -34.92 -31.25 -28.48
N SER A 70 -33.85 -31.64 -29.16
CA SER A 70 -32.48 -31.21 -28.82
C SER A 70 -32.33 -29.69 -28.97
N VAL A 71 -32.86 -29.10 -30.04
CA VAL A 71 -32.84 -27.65 -30.26
C VAL A 71 -33.67 -26.92 -29.21
N ALA A 72 -34.84 -27.46 -28.82
CA ALA A 72 -35.67 -26.88 -27.77
C ALA A 72 -34.94 -26.89 -26.42
N ALA A 73 -34.34 -28.02 -26.04
CA ALA A 73 -33.55 -28.15 -24.81
C ALA A 73 -32.35 -27.19 -24.80
N LEU A 74 -31.62 -27.06 -25.91
CA LEU A 74 -30.50 -26.13 -26.02
C LEU A 74 -30.94 -24.66 -25.94
N LYS A 75 -32.09 -24.31 -26.54
CA LYS A 75 -32.66 -22.95 -26.43
C LYS A 75 -33.03 -22.61 -24.98
N GLU A 76 -33.59 -23.56 -24.24
CA GLU A 76 -33.91 -23.37 -22.82
C GLU A 76 -32.63 -23.19 -21.98
N GLN A 77 -31.60 -24.01 -22.22
CA GLN A 77 -30.31 -23.86 -21.57
C GLN A 77 -29.64 -22.51 -21.87
N LEU A 78 -29.72 -22.04 -23.12
CA LEU A 78 -29.18 -20.74 -23.52
C LEU A 78 -29.90 -19.60 -22.81
N ALA A 79 -31.24 -19.63 -22.76
CA ALA A 79 -32.03 -18.62 -22.05
C ALA A 79 -31.70 -18.59 -20.54
N ALA A 80 -31.57 -19.77 -19.92
CA ALA A 80 -31.17 -19.88 -18.52
C ALA A 80 -29.75 -19.37 -18.27
N ALA A 81 -28.80 -19.68 -19.16
CA ALA A 81 -27.42 -19.22 -19.07
C ALA A 81 -27.32 -17.69 -19.23
N GLU A 82 -28.04 -17.11 -20.20
CA GLU A 82 -28.10 -15.66 -20.41
C GLU A 82 -28.72 -14.94 -19.21
N ALA A 83 -29.79 -15.49 -18.62
CA ALA A 83 -30.40 -14.92 -17.42
C ALA A 83 -29.42 -14.92 -16.23
N ARG A 84 -28.69 -16.03 -16.03
CA ARG A 84 -27.64 -16.13 -14.99
C ARG A 84 -26.50 -15.16 -15.26
N ALA A 85 -26.06 -15.03 -16.51
CA ALA A 85 -25.00 -14.09 -16.90
C ALA A 85 -25.41 -12.64 -16.66
N LYS A 86 -26.64 -12.25 -17.02
CA LYS A 86 -27.20 -10.91 -16.74
C LYS A 86 -27.30 -10.64 -15.25
N ALA A 87 -27.78 -11.61 -14.46
CA ALA A 87 -27.88 -11.48 -13.02
C ALA A 87 -26.50 -11.31 -12.36
N SER A 88 -25.51 -12.12 -12.78
CA SER A 88 -24.12 -12.00 -12.31
C SER A 88 -23.51 -10.66 -12.70
N HIS A 89 -23.74 -10.18 -13.92
CA HIS A 89 -23.22 -8.88 -14.37
C HIS A 89 -23.80 -7.73 -13.55
N ALA A 90 -25.13 -7.73 -13.33
CA ALA A 90 -25.79 -6.74 -12.48
C ALA A 90 -25.26 -6.77 -11.03
N GLN A 91 -24.98 -7.96 -10.49
CA GLN A 91 -24.36 -8.09 -9.16
C GLN A 91 -22.92 -7.54 -9.13
N LEU A 92 -22.12 -7.79 -10.17
CA LEU A 92 -20.77 -7.23 -10.28
C LEU A 92 -20.77 -5.71 -10.39
N ASP A 93 -21.70 -5.13 -11.14
CA ASP A 93 -21.79 -3.68 -11.27
C ASP A 93 -22.23 -3.03 -9.95
N LYS A 94 -23.20 -3.61 -9.26
CA LYS A 94 -23.59 -3.15 -7.92
C LYS A 94 -22.42 -3.24 -6.94
N ALA A 95 -21.72 -4.38 -6.89
CA ALA A 95 -20.56 -4.58 -6.03
C ALA A 95 -19.41 -3.61 -6.37
N ARG A 96 -19.21 -3.28 -7.65
CA ARG A 96 -18.22 -2.28 -8.08
C ARG A 96 -18.57 -0.88 -7.60
N GLU A 97 -19.83 -0.46 -7.71
CA GLU A 97 -20.25 0.86 -7.24
C GLU A 97 -20.18 0.97 -5.72
N GLU A 98 -20.59 -0.07 -4.99
CA GLU A 98 -20.43 -0.14 -3.53
C GLU A 98 -18.95 -0.11 -3.11
N ALA A 99 -18.08 -0.87 -3.78
CA ALA A 99 -16.65 -0.86 -3.51
C ALA A 99 -16.01 0.51 -3.81
N LYS A 100 -16.43 1.18 -4.89
CA LYS A 100 -15.97 2.55 -5.20
C LYS A 100 -16.44 3.55 -4.16
N ALA A 101 -17.68 3.46 -3.70
CA ALA A 101 -18.23 4.35 -2.67
C ALA A 101 -17.48 4.16 -1.34
N ALA A 102 -17.31 2.90 -0.90
CA ALA A 102 -16.56 2.57 0.31
C ALA A 102 -15.10 3.02 0.22
N ALA A 103 -14.44 2.83 -0.93
CA ALA A 103 -13.07 3.30 -1.14
C ALA A 103 -12.98 4.83 -1.03
N LYS A 104 -13.92 5.58 -1.63
CA LYS A 104 -13.95 7.04 -1.51
C LYS A 104 -14.12 7.49 -0.06
N GLU A 105 -15.04 6.89 0.67
CA GLU A 105 -15.26 7.22 2.09
C GLU A 105 -14.00 6.92 2.93
N GLN A 106 -13.37 5.75 2.72
CA GLN A 106 -12.11 5.41 3.37
C GLN A 106 -11.02 6.42 3.03
N PHE A 107 -10.84 6.77 1.74
CA PHE A 107 -9.86 7.77 1.34
C PHE A 107 -10.13 9.16 1.94
N GLU A 108 -11.40 9.58 2.05
CA GLU A 108 -11.75 10.86 2.68
C GLU A 108 -11.43 10.85 4.18
N THR A 109 -11.75 9.75 4.88
CA THR A 109 -11.41 9.60 6.31
C THR A 109 -9.90 9.58 6.54
N GLU A 110 -9.15 8.83 5.73
CA GLU A 110 -7.69 8.78 5.80
C GLU A 110 -7.05 10.12 5.46
N LEU A 111 -7.54 10.83 4.43
CA LEU A 111 -7.03 12.15 4.06
C LEU A 111 -7.26 13.16 5.19
N ARG A 112 -8.42 13.11 5.85
CA ARG A 112 -8.71 13.95 7.01
C ARG A 112 -7.77 13.64 8.16
N ALA A 113 -7.62 12.36 8.52
CA ALA A 113 -6.72 11.94 9.59
C ALA A 113 -5.25 12.33 9.29
N ALA A 114 -4.80 12.18 8.04
CA ALA A 114 -3.46 12.57 7.62
C ALA A 114 -3.24 14.09 7.70
N ARG A 115 -4.23 14.90 7.32
CA ARG A 115 -4.17 16.37 7.44
C ARG A 115 -4.12 16.81 8.90
N GLU A 116 -4.94 16.21 9.76
CA GLU A 116 -4.93 16.50 11.20
C GLU A 116 -3.58 16.11 11.83
N ALA A 117 -3.03 14.95 11.45
CA ALA A 117 -1.70 14.53 11.88
C ALA A 117 -0.59 15.48 11.40
N LEU A 118 -0.64 15.94 10.15
CA LEU A 118 0.32 16.90 9.62
C LEU A 118 0.25 18.23 10.37
N ALA A 119 -0.94 18.76 10.60
CA ALA A 119 -1.13 19.99 11.37
C ALA A 119 -0.60 19.88 12.82
N ALA A 120 -0.82 18.73 13.47
CA ALA A 120 -0.28 18.46 14.81
C ALA A 120 1.26 18.36 14.80
N LYS A 121 1.86 17.82 13.74
CA LYS A 121 3.32 17.78 13.58
C LYS A 121 3.90 19.16 13.30
N GLU A 122 3.26 19.96 12.47
CA GLU A 122 3.68 21.35 12.18
C GLU A 122 3.65 22.21 13.45
N SER A 123 2.59 22.10 14.27
CA SER A 123 2.52 22.82 15.54
C SER A 123 3.57 22.34 16.55
N SER A 124 3.85 21.04 16.59
CA SER A 124 4.92 20.49 17.43
C SER A 124 6.29 21.00 16.99
N LEU A 125 6.56 21.02 15.68
CA LEU A 125 7.81 21.52 15.10
C LEU A 125 7.98 23.03 15.34
N SER A 126 6.91 23.81 15.21
CA SER A 126 6.97 25.26 15.48
C SER A 126 7.23 25.54 16.97
N ASN A 127 6.60 24.78 17.87
CA ASN A 127 6.86 24.87 19.31
C ASN A 127 8.32 24.56 19.65
N VAL A 128 8.88 23.47 19.09
CA VAL A 128 10.30 23.12 19.28
C VAL A 128 11.21 24.21 18.72
N ARG A 129 10.91 24.73 17.53
CA ARG A 129 11.69 25.82 16.92
C ARG A 129 11.64 27.10 17.76
N ASN A 130 10.48 27.46 18.29
CA ASN A 130 10.32 28.63 19.17
C ASN A 130 11.08 28.45 20.49
N ALA A 131 11.00 27.26 21.09
CA ALA A 131 11.75 26.92 22.30
C ALA A 131 13.27 26.99 22.06
N GLU A 132 13.75 26.51 20.90
CA GLU A 132 15.15 26.62 20.50
C GLU A 132 15.58 28.08 20.34
N LEU A 133 14.77 28.90 19.67
CA LEU A 133 15.06 30.33 19.48
C LEU A 133 15.13 31.08 20.81
N GLU A 134 14.22 30.76 21.72
CA GLU A 134 14.20 31.35 23.07
C GLU A 134 15.44 30.94 23.86
N LEU A 135 15.81 29.65 23.87
CA LEU A 135 17.03 29.19 24.53
C LEU A 135 18.29 29.85 23.92
N ARG A 136 18.34 30.01 22.60
CA ARG A 136 19.44 30.72 21.93
C ARG A 136 19.49 32.19 22.33
N ARG A 137 18.33 32.84 22.53
CA ARG A 137 18.24 34.22 23.01
C ARG A 137 18.76 34.34 24.44
N GLN A 138 18.28 33.48 25.33
CA GLN A 138 18.76 33.41 26.72
C GLN A 138 20.26 33.15 26.79
N LEU A 139 20.78 32.25 25.95
CA LEU A 139 22.22 32.00 25.86
C LEU A 139 23.00 33.23 25.40
N ARG A 140 22.48 33.98 24.42
CA ARG A 140 23.07 35.25 23.99
C ARG A 140 23.09 36.26 25.13
N GLU A 141 21.97 36.47 25.81
CA GLU A 141 21.87 37.43 26.93
C GLU A 141 22.83 37.07 28.08
N LEU A 142 22.95 35.79 28.44
CA LEU A 142 23.93 35.29 29.42
C LEU A 142 25.38 35.47 28.94
N SER A 143 25.63 35.34 27.64
CA SER A 143 26.95 35.59 27.06
C SER A 143 27.29 37.08 27.01
N GLU A 144 26.31 37.96 26.79
CA GLU A 144 26.47 39.42 26.86
C GLU A 144 26.70 39.88 28.30
N THR A 145 26.15 39.20 29.31
CA THR A 145 26.50 39.46 30.72
C THR A 145 27.96 39.11 31.05
N LYS A 146 28.62 38.32 30.20
CA LYS A 146 30.06 38.06 30.25
C LYS A 146 30.87 39.08 29.46
N ASN A 147 30.31 40.19 28.96
CA ASN A 147 31.10 41.31 28.42
C ASN A 147 31.67 42.18 29.55
N TRP A 148 32.88 42.69 29.33
CA TRP A 148 33.53 43.64 30.23
C TRP A 148 32.66 44.88 30.47
N GLN A 149 32.51 45.28 31.73
CA GLN A 149 31.86 46.55 32.09
C GLN A 149 32.84 47.41 32.89
N ALA A 150 33.10 48.62 32.40
CA ALA A 150 33.97 49.60 33.08
C ALA A 150 33.50 49.94 34.50
N ALA A 151 32.20 49.79 34.79
CA ALA A 151 31.64 49.99 36.12
C ALA A 151 32.24 49.05 37.20
N TRP A 152 32.81 47.90 36.81
CA TRP A 152 33.50 47.01 37.77
C TRP A 152 34.80 47.62 38.30
N VAL A 153 35.50 48.38 37.46
CA VAL A 153 36.71 49.13 37.88
C VAL A 153 36.33 50.21 38.88
N GLN A 154 35.25 50.95 38.61
CA GLN A 154 34.82 52.03 39.50
C GLN A 154 34.41 51.50 40.88
N LYS A 155 33.61 50.43 40.95
CA LYS A 155 33.25 49.80 42.23
C LYS A 155 34.47 49.33 43.01
N LEU A 156 35.43 48.71 42.33
CA LEU A 156 36.63 48.21 42.99
C LEU A 156 37.51 49.35 43.52
N LYS A 157 37.51 50.52 42.87
CA LYS A 157 38.17 51.73 43.39
C LYS A 157 37.49 52.26 44.64
N ASP A 158 36.17 52.31 44.65
CA ASP A 158 35.41 52.77 45.81
C ASP A 158 35.69 51.85 47.01
N ASP A 159 35.73 50.52 46.78
CA ASP A 159 36.13 49.52 47.78
C ASP A 159 37.61 49.68 48.20
N GLN A 160 38.52 49.94 47.25
CA GLN A 160 39.94 50.19 47.51
C GLN A 160 40.13 51.39 48.44
N GLN A 161 39.43 52.50 48.17
CA GLN A 161 39.48 53.72 48.97
C GLN A 161 38.89 53.49 50.36
N SER A 162 37.78 52.75 50.48
CA SER A 162 37.17 52.44 51.77
C SER A 162 38.06 51.58 52.66
N ILE A 163 38.86 50.68 52.08
CA ILE A 163 39.74 49.74 52.80
C ILE A 163 41.16 50.32 52.98
N GLY A 164 41.50 51.40 52.27
CA GLY A 164 42.84 52.00 52.29
C GLY A 164 43.91 51.14 51.63
N ALA A 165 43.54 50.32 50.65
CA ALA A 165 44.47 49.44 49.95
C ALA A 165 45.27 50.20 48.87
N GLU A 166 46.58 49.99 48.80
CA GLU A 166 47.44 50.67 47.82
C GLU A 166 47.32 50.09 46.41
N ILE A 167 46.99 48.79 46.28
CA ILE A 167 46.91 48.09 44.99
C ILE A 167 45.59 47.32 44.88
N ALA A 168 44.84 47.56 43.80
CA ALA A 168 43.64 46.81 43.46
C ALA A 168 43.84 45.92 42.22
N VAL A 169 43.44 44.64 42.33
CA VAL A 169 43.50 43.67 41.24
C VAL A 169 42.12 43.05 40.99
N LEU A 170 41.59 43.22 39.78
CA LEU A 170 40.36 42.63 39.30
C LEU A 170 40.65 41.41 38.43
N VAL A 171 40.24 40.21 38.88
CA VAL A 171 40.34 38.99 38.08
C VAL A 171 39.01 38.75 37.37
N SER A 172 39.01 38.85 36.05
CA SER A 172 37.81 38.73 35.21
C SER A 172 38.04 37.78 34.05
N SER A 173 37.00 37.03 33.65
CA SER A 173 37.00 36.27 32.40
C SER A 173 36.80 37.16 31.17
N ALA A 174 36.24 38.35 31.36
CA ALA A 174 35.96 39.34 30.33
C ALA A 174 36.95 40.50 30.45
N MET A 175 37.67 40.82 29.37
CA MET A 175 38.69 41.88 29.35
C MET A 175 38.19 43.13 28.62
N PRO A 176 38.76 44.31 28.89
CA PRO A 176 38.51 45.52 28.12
C PRO A 176 38.77 45.31 26.63
N LYS A 177 37.97 45.95 25.76
CA LYS A 177 38.05 45.74 24.30
C LYS A 177 39.43 46.08 23.72
N ASP A 178 40.19 46.96 24.39
CA ASP A 178 41.53 47.38 23.97
C ASP A 178 42.67 46.53 24.56
N ALA A 179 42.34 45.54 25.40
CA ALA A 179 43.35 44.71 26.06
C ALA A 179 43.84 43.58 25.15
N ARG A 180 45.01 43.79 24.52
CA ARG A 180 45.74 42.73 23.78
C ARG A 180 46.58 41.83 24.70
N GLU A 181 46.93 42.33 25.88
CA GLU A 181 47.85 41.67 26.82
C GLU A 181 47.09 40.86 27.91
N PRO A 182 47.73 39.85 28.55
CA PRO A 182 47.09 38.97 29.54
C PRO A 182 46.60 39.69 30.82
N PHE A 183 47.15 40.87 31.07
CA PHE A 183 46.74 41.81 32.10
C PHE A 183 46.91 43.24 31.58
N VAL A 184 46.07 44.17 32.02
CA VAL A 184 46.12 45.58 31.64
C VAL A 184 45.89 46.43 32.87
N ARG A 185 46.44 47.64 32.89
CA ARG A 185 46.16 48.61 33.95
C ARG A 185 45.15 49.62 33.44
N GLU A 186 43.95 49.60 34.02
CA GLU A 186 42.87 50.50 33.65
C GLU A 186 42.54 51.40 34.84
N ALA A 187 42.79 52.70 34.68
CA ALA A 187 42.58 53.71 35.71
C ALA A 187 43.18 53.30 37.09
N ASP A 188 44.44 52.89 37.16
CA ASP A 188 45.12 52.41 38.39
C ASP A 188 44.59 51.13 39.04
N VAL A 189 43.67 50.41 38.40
CA VAL A 189 43.29 49.04 38.77
C VAL A 189 43.92 48.06 37.79
N TRP A 190 44.54 47.00 38.31
CA TRP A 190 45.05 45.91 37.47
C TRP A 190 43.91 44.97 37.11
N VAL A 191 43.61 44.84 35.81
CA VAL A 191 42.61 43.91 35.30
C VAL A 191 43.36 42.74 34.65
N THR A 192 43.10 41.52 35.11
CA THR A 192 43.81 40.33 34.62
C THR A 192 42.87 39.15 34.40
N ARG A 193 43.23 38.28 33.44
CA ARG A 193 42.58 36.98 33.28
C ARG A 193 43.03 36.01 34.37
N LEU A 194 42.19 35.04 34.71
CA LEU A 194 42.50 34.02 35.73
C LEU A 194 43.86 33.33 35.52
N ALA A 195 44.25 33.07 34.26
CA ALA A 195 45.52 32.44 33.91
C ALA A 195 46.75 33.30 34.25
N ALA A 196 46.62 34.62 34.20
CA ALA A 196 47.71 35.57 34.47
C ALA A 196 47.67 36.17 35.89
N ALA A 197 46.65 35.85 36.68
CA ALA A 197 46.49 36.37 38.04
C ALA A 197 47.66 35.98 38.96
N ARG A 198 48.13 34.72 38.87
CA ARG A 198 49.27 34.23 39.68
C ARG A 198 50.59 34.92 39.33
N PRO A 199 51.06 34.92 38.06
CA PRO A 199 52.31 35.60 37.71
C PRO A 199 52.24 37.12 37.94
N LEU A 200 51.07 37.74 37.79
CA LEU A 200 50.89 39.16 38.12
C LEU A 200 51.03 39.40 39.63
N ALA A 201 50.41 38.57 40.48
CA ALA A 201 50.55 38.69 41.93
C ALA A 201 52.00 38.47 42.38
N GLU A 202 52.72 37.54 41.75
CA GLU A 202 54.15 37.32 41.98
C GLU A 202 54.99 38.54 41.54
N ALA A 203 54.70 39.13 40.38
CA ALA A 203 55.41 40.32 39.90
C ALA A 203 55.14 41.58 40.75
N LEU A 204 53.90 41.77 41.21
CA LEU A 204 53.54 42.88 42.10
C LEU A 204 54.21 42.74 43.47
N ARG A 205 54.36 41.51 43.98
CA ARG A 205 55.13 41.24 45.21
C ARG A 205 56.61 41.59 45.10
N ILE A 206 57.20 41.51 43.90
CA ILE A 206 58.63 41.77 43.70
C ILE A 206 58.92 43.28 43.61
N LYS A 207 58.00 44.08 43.07
CA LYS A 207 58.17 45.54 42.97
C LYS A 207 58.21 46.23 44.33
N ASP A 208 57.56 45.68 45.35
CA ASP A 208 57.55 46.20 46.72
C ASP A 208 58.23 45.20 47.68
N ALA A 209 59.56 45.13 47.61
CA ALA A 209 60.40 44.19 48.34
C ALA A 209 60.43 44.36 49.88
N GLN A 210 59.46 45.02 50.51
CA GLN A 210 59.40 45.16 51.97
C GLN A 210 58.07 44.87 52.65
N ALA A 211 56.99 44.48 51.95
CA ALA A 211 55.74 44.21 52.68
C ALA A 211 54.95 43.01 52.11
N ALA A 212 54.62 42.09 53.02
CA ALA A 212 53.86 40.89 52.70
C ALA A 212 52.42 41.26 52.29
N ALA A 213 52.13 41.24 50.99
CA ALA A 213 50.78 41.41 50.46
C ALA A 213 49.86 40.31 51.02
N THR A 214 48.98 40.72 51.95
CA THR A 214 47.99 39.86 52.59
C THR A 214 46.69 39.97 51.80
N LEU A 215 46.16 38.82 51.36
CA LEU A 215 44.86 38.73 50.70
C LEU A 215 43.78 39.06 51.75
N LEU A 216 43.22 40.27 51.69
CA LEU A 216 42.22 40.71 52.68
C LEU A 216 40.82 40.18 52.37
N HIS A 217 40.45 40.11 51.09
CA HIS A 217 39.10 39.76 50.73
C HIS A 217 39.04 39.07 49.38
N THR A 218 38.36 37.91 49.33
CA THR A 218 37.99 37.24 48.08
C THR A 218 36.48 37.24 47.97
N ILE A 219 35.92 38.12 47.15
CA ILE A 219 34.49 38.06 46.82
C ILE A 219 34.34 37.17 45.60
N ASN A 220 33.72 36.01 45.82
CA ASN A 220 33.43 35.05 44.77
C ASN A 220 31.98 35.24 44.31
N MET A 221 31.78 35.89 43.16
CA MET A 221 30.47 36.01 42.52
C MET A 221 30.46 35.19 41.24
N GLY A 222 30.40 33.86 41.38
CA GLY A 222 30.23 32.88 40.29
C GLY A 222 31.29 32.96 39.17
N SER A 223 31.08 33.86 38.21
CA SER A 223 31.95 34.12 37.05
C SER A 223 33.14 35.07 37.34
N LYS A 224 33.20 35.69 38.53
CA LYS A 224 34.18 36.73 38.88
C LYS A 224 34.80 36.44 40.24
N ARG A 225 36.13 36.61 40.33
CA ARG A 225 36.87 36.60 41.59
C ARG A 225 37.48 37.98 41.79
N ILE A 226 36.99 38.71 42.77
CA ILE A 226 37.60 39.96 43.20
C ILE A 226 38.57 39.61 44.31
N ALA A 227 39.86 39.92 44.13
CA ALA A 227 40.89 39.71 45.13
C ALA A 227 41.47 41.07 45.52
N ILE A 228 41.11 41.56 46.71
CA ILE A 228 41.65 42.81 47.26
C ILE A 228 42.87 42.44 48.09
N PHE A 229 44.04 42.91 47.65
CA PHE A 229 45.28 42.78 48.37
C PHE A 229 45.54 44.09 49.11
N SER A 230 45.79 44.01 50.41
CA SER A 230 46.31 45.16 51.15
C SER A 230 47.69 44.81 51.68
N VAL A 231 48.52 45.84 51.66
CA VAL A 231 49.85 45.83 52.21
C VAL A 231 49.74 46.49 53.58
N PRO A 232 49.86 45.76 54.71
CA PRO A 232 49.90 46.40 56.01
C PRO A 232 51.19 47.23 56.11
N LYS A 233 51.07 48.44 56.67
CA LYS A 233 52.17 49.37 56.93
C LYS A 233 53.33 48.74 57.70
#